data_AF-A0A1V6J147-F1
#
_entry.id   AF-A0A1V6J147-F1
#
_cell.length_a   1.000
_cell.length_b   1.000
_cell.length_c   1.000
_cell.angle_alpha   90.00
_cell.angle_beta   90.00
_cell.angle_gamma   90.00
#
_symmetry.space_group_name_H-M   'P 1'
#
loop_
_entity.id
_entity.type
_entity.pdbx_description
1 polymer ?
#
loop_
_entity_poly.entity_id
_entity_poly.type
_entity_poly.pdbx_seq_one_letter_code
_entity_poly.pdbx_strand_id
1 'polypeptide(L)'
;MIQFIKRSVWGAVLVSLLIMTVFRVFYHFSQEVALPWYLHLLSAAMILVTGMLLSYLNDRYDLLPERTQWITVAYVWFVSCCPQTYDNLWAQGAALLIAAATYKLVYSAYVPVTRSGPFMSAFFISCAGLLFFPAFFLYIPLLISFIRMAKVSGKDLLAFAGGMLSPLFLTSALLWFMKHDVALFWGHRLENFKQIYPAKTLEAFSISGTVMVALIALLVMLSLFIRLVRRDTTTTVNVSRFYSSMFWFVLFSCLVMLTYTGFAYGYIPIMMIPVSLLITSLFTGKRFFGSVLMISLLIIASLVYYVCRVFLFPY
;
A
#
# COMPACT_ATOMS: atom_id res chain seq x y z
N MET A 1 16.98 -1.16 -23.20
CA MET A 1 15.78 -1.33 -22.35
C MET A 1 16.02 -0.90 -20.89
N ILE A 2 17.06 -1.39 -20.20
CA ILE A 2 17.34 -1.06 -18.78
C ILE A 2 17.53 0.44 -18.52
N GLN A 3 18.32 1.14 -19.34
CA GLN A 3 18.49 2.59 -19.21
C GLN A 3 17.25 3.40 -19.64
N PHE A 4 16.43 2.84 -20.54
CA PHE A 4 15.18 3.46 -20.98
C PHE A 4 14.13 3.44 -19.86
N ILE A 5 13.96 2.29 -19.19
CA ILE A 5 13.11 2.17 -17.98
C ILE A 5 13.60 3.10 -16.89
N LYS A 6 14.92 3.14 -16.65
CA LYS A 6 15.52 3.99 -15.60
C LYS A 6 15.13 5.47 -15.76
N ARG A 7 14.98 5.98 -16.99
CA ARG A 7 14.76 7.41 -17.28
C ARG A 7 13.38 7.77 -17.82
N SER A 8 12.53 6.81 -18.16
CA SER A 8 11.23 7.05 -18.82
C SER A 8 10.08 6.39 -18.08
N VAL A 9 9.12 7.21 -17.64
CA VAL A 9 7.84 6.75 -17.05
C VAL A 9 7.10 5.87 -18.05
N TRP A 10 7.04 6.27 -19.32
CA TRP A 10 6.40 5.47 -20.38
C TRP A 10 7.07 4.11 -20.57
N GLY A 11 8.41 4.06 -20.47
CA GLY A 11 9.15 2.80 -20.52
C GLY A 11 8.82 1.88 -19.35
N ALA A 12 8.72 2.42 -18.13
CA ALA A 12 8.32 1.64 -16.97
C ALA A 12 6.87 1.14 -17.09
N VAL A 13 5.94 1.99 -17.54
CA VAL A 13 4.53 1.63 -17.76
C VAL A 13 4.40 0.49 -18.77
N LEU A 14 5.06 0.60 -19.92
CA LEU A 14 5.00 -0.41 -20.97
C LEU A 14 5.51 -1.77 -20.46
N VAL A 15 6.64 -1.77 -19.74
CA VAL A 15 7.22 -2.99 -19.18
C VAL A 15 6.35 -3.57 -18.07
N SER A 16 5.80 -2.73 -17.20
CA SER A 16 4.85 -3.13 -16.18
C SER A 16 3.60 -3.78 -16.79
N LEU A 17 3.03 -3.19 -17.85
CA LEU A 17 1.90 -3.77 -18.56
C LEU A 17 2.24 -5.13 -19.18
N LEU A 18 3.40 -5.27 -19.84
CA LEU A 18 3.85 -6.55 -20.39
C LEU A 18 3.99 -7.63 -19.30
N ILE A 19 4.60 -7.30 -18.16
CA ILE A 19 4.75 -8.22 -17.02
C ILE A 19 3.37 -8.66 -16.53
N MET A 20 2.44 -7.72 -16.33
CA MET A 20 1.09 -8.03 -15.88
C MET A 20 0.34 -8.92 -16.86
N THR A 21 0.45 -8.65 -18.17
CA THR A 21 -0.16 -9.49 -19.20
C THR A 21 0.41 -10.90 -19.18
N VAL A 22 1.75 -11.05 -19.12
CA VAL A 22 2.39 -12.38 -19.09
C VAL A 22 1.91 -13.20 -17.90
N PHE A 23 1.97 -12.65 -16.69
CA PHE A 23 1.54 -13.39 -15.50
C PHE A 23 0.04 -13.69 -15.52
N ARG A 24 -0.80 -12.72 -15.89
CA ARG A 24 -2.26 -12.92 -15.91
C ARG A 24 -2.69 -13.92 -16.97
N VAL A 25 -2.06 -13.92 -18.14
CA VAL A 25 -2.30 -14.93 -19.18
C VAL A 25 -1.87 -16.31 -18.68
N PHE A 26 -0.67 -16.43 -18.10
CA PHE A 26 -0.20 -17.68 -17.53
C PHE A 26 -1.15 -18.24 -16.46
N TYR A 27 -1.58 -17.41 -15.51
CA TYR A 27 -2.49 -17.83 -14.44
C TYR A 27 -3.94 -18.06 -14.88
N HIS A 28 -4.38 -17.39 -15.94
CA HIS A 28 -5.68 -17.67 -16.56
C HIS A 28 -5.68 -19.06 -17.21
N PHE A 29 -4.60 -19.42 -17.92
CA PHE A 29 -4.47 -20.74 -18.53
C PHE A 29 -4.19 -21.86 -17.51
N SER A 30 -3.58 -21.57 -16.36
CA SER A 30 -3.44 -22.53 -15.26
C SER A 30 -4.72 -22.70 -14.41
N GLN A 31 -5.83 -22.06 -14.79
CA GLN A 31 -7.13 -22.07 -14.12
C GLN A 31 -7.13 -21.58 -12.66
N GLU A 32 -6.11 -20.83 -12.25
CA GLU A 32 -6.01 -20.35 -10.88
C GLU A 32 -6.86 -19.11 -10.59
N VAL A 33 -7.28 -18.38 -11.64
CA VAL A 33 -8.00 -17.12 -11.50
C VAL A 33 -9.11 -17.02 -12.55
N ALA A 34 -10.36 -17.03 -12.08
CA ALA A 34 -11.56 -16.88 -12.89
C ALA A 34 -12.31 -15.59 -12.50
N LEU A 35 -11.81 -14.44 -12.98
CA LEU A 35 -12.47 -13.14 -12.79
C LEU A 35 -13.06 -12.64 -14.12
N PRO A 36 -14.15 -11.86 -14.07
CA PRO A 36 -14.60 -11.10 -15.22
C PRO A 36 -13.55 -10.06 -15.64
N TRP A 37 -13.43 -9.84 -16.95
CA TRP A 37 -12.38 -9.04 -17.58
C TRP A 37 -12.25 -7.60 -17.02
N TYR A 38 -13.36 -6.98 -16.60
CA TYR A 38 -13.35 -5.61 -16.09
C TYR A 38 -12.72 -5.51 -14.69
N LEU A 39 -12.83 -6.54 -13.84
CA LEU A 39 -12.17 -6.58 -12.53
C LEU A 39 -10.67 -6.76 -12.69
N HIS A 40 -10.23 -7.53 -13.69
CA HIS A 40 -8.82 -7.58 -14.07
C HIS A 40 -8.30 -6.19 -14.45
N LEU A 41 -9.02 -5.44 -15.28
CA LEU A 41 -8.58 -4.11 -15.71
C LEU A 41 -8.50 -3.12 -14.54
N LEU A 42 -9.53 -3.09 -13.70
CA LEU A 42 -9.56 -2.26 -12.50
C LEU A 42 -8.41 -2.60 -11.54
N SER A 43 -8.19 -3.89 -11.31
CA SER A 43 -7.08 -4.36 -10.49
C SER A 43 -5.73 -3.93 -11.05
N ALA A 44 -5.57 -4.06 -12.37
CA ALA A 44 -4.32 -3.71 -13.02
C ALA A 44 -4.02 -2.21 -12.90
N ALA A 45 -5.05 -1.38 -13.07
CA ALA A 45 -4.94 0.07 -12.88
C ALA A 45 -4.51 0.42 -11.45
N MET A 46 -5.09 -0.20 -10.42
CA MET A 46 -4.75 0.08 -9.02
C MET A 46 -3.29 -0.29 -8.69
N ILE A 47 -2.80 -1.44 -9.16
CA ILE A 47 -1.40 -1.86 -8.98
C ILE A 47 -0.45 -0.88 -9.68
N LEU A 48 -0.77 -0.47 -10.90
CA LEU A 48 0.06 0.44 -11.70
C LEU A 48 0.11 1.85 -11.12
N VAL A 49 -1.03 2.40 -10.68
CA VAL A 49 -1.10 3.71 -10.00
C VAL A 49 -0.30 3.68 -8.69
N THR A 50 -0.36 2.58 -7.94
CA THR A 50 0.44 2.41 -6.71
C THR A 50 1.94 2.45 -7.02
N GLY A 51 2.38 1.72 -8.05
CA GLY A 51 3.78 1.72 -8.51
C GLY A 51 4.25 3.09 -9.02
N MET A 52 3.38 3.84 -9.70
CA MET A 52 3.68 5.22 -10.14
C MET A 52 3.83 6.18 -8.95
N LEU A 53 2.96 6.06 -7.95
CA LEU A 53 3.02 6.88 -6.74
C LEU A 53 4.35 6.69 -5.99
N LEU A 54 4.85 5.46 -5.92
CA LEU A 54 6.15 5.14 -5.34
C LEU A 54 7.31 5.74 -6.13
N SER A 55 7.21 5.75 -7.46
CA SER A 55 8.22 6.39 -8.31
C SER A 55 8.23 7.91 -8.14
N TYR A 56 7.05 8.53 -8.13
CA TYR A 56 6.92 9.96 -7.84
C TYR A 56 7.48 10.33 -6.46
N LEU A 57 7.23 9.47 -5.46
CA LEU A 57 7.80 9.62 -4.11
C LEU A 57 9.34 9.59 -4.15
N ASN A 58 9.92 8.64 -4.89
CA ASN A 58 11.37 8.58 -5.08
C ASN A 58 11.92 9.84 -5.78
N ASP A 59 11.31 10.26 -6.88
CA ASP A 59 11.77 11.41 -7.67
C ASP A 59 11.66 12.74 -6.90
N ARG A 60 10.71 12.87 -5.97
CA ARG A 60 10.52 14.09 -5.17
C ARG A 60 11.48 14.22 -3.99
N TYR A 61 11.87 13.09 -3.39
CA TYR A 61 12.62 13.06 -2.13
C TYR A 61 14.01 12.43 -2.24
N ASP A 62 14.46 12.08 -3.45
CA ASP A 62 15.75 11.45 -3.73
C ASP A 62 16.07 10.29 -2.77
N LEU A 63 15.08 9.40 -2.57
CA LEU A 63 15.23 8.25 -1.67
C LEU A 63 16.28 7.27 -2.16
N LEU A 64 16.36 7.11 -3.48
CA LEU A 64 17.36 6.34 -4.17
C LEU A 64 18.46 7.29 -4.69
N PRO A 65 19.73 6.85 -4.72
CA PRO A 65 20.86 7.63 -5.22
C PRO A 65 20.68 8.13 -6.66
N GLU A 66 19.86 7.44 -7.44
CA GLU A 66 19.57 7.75 -8.83
C GLU A 66 18.06 7.80 -9.03
N ARG A 67 17.59 8.80 -9.81
CA ARG A 67 16.22 8.81 -10.32
C ARG A 67 16.01 7.57 -11.17
N THR A 68 15.05 6.73 -10.76
CA THR A 68 14.82 5.44 -11.37
C THR A 68 13.35 5.05 -11.28
N GLN A 69 12.77 4.69 -12.43
CA GLN A 69 11.39 4.17 -12.50
C GLN A 69 11.34 2.65 -12.27
N TRP A 70 12.48 2.01 -11.95
CA TRP A 70 12.55 0.58 -11.65
C TRP A 70 11.71 0.18 -10.46
N ILE A 71 11.41 1.11 -9.56
CA ILE A 71 10.53 0.87 -8.41
C ILE A 71 9.10 0.51 -8.84
N THR A 72 8.58 1.14 -9.91
CA THR A 72 7.27 0.80 -10.49
C THR A 72 7.29 -0.60 -11.06
N VAL A 73 8.33 -0.94 -11.83
CA VAL A 73 8.49 -2.26 -12.44
C VAL A 73 8.64 -3.34 -11.37
N ALA A 74 9.44 -3.09 -10.34
CA ALA A 74 9.65 -4.02 -9.22
C ALA A 74 8.35 -4.27 -8.44
N TYR A 75 7.62 -3.21 -8.07
CA TYR A 75 6.33 -3.36 -7.38
C TYR A 75 5.34 -4.19 -8.22
N VAL A 76 5.17 -3.82 -9.49
CA VAL A 76 4.25 -4.51 -10.41
C VAL A 76 4.64 -5.97 -10.57
N TRP A 77 5.94 -6.26 -10.73
CA TRP A 77 6.42 -7.63 -10.84
C TRP A 77 6.10 -8.43 -9.57
N PHE A 78 6.49 -7.96 -8.39
CA PHE A 78 6.28 -8.72 -7.16
C PHE A 78 4.81 -8.99 -6.86
N VAL A 79 3.92 -8.03 -7.13
CA VAL A 79 2.47 -8.25 -6.97
C VAL A 79 1.94 -9.21 -8.04
N SER A 80 2.42 -9.11 -9.28
CA SER A 80 1.95 -9.96 -10.39
C SER A 80 2.45 -11.42 -10.30
N CYS A 81 3.51 -11.69 -9.56
CA CYS A 81 3.93 -13.08 -9.25
C CYS A 81 2.95 -13.82 -8.31
N CYS A 82 2.01 -13.11 -7.67
CA CYS A 82 1.12 -13.68 -6.67
C CYS A 82 -0.33 -13.65 -7.18
N PRO A 83 -0.84 -14.74 -7.79
CA PRO A 83 -2.16 -14.76 -8.42
C PRO A 83 -3.30 -14.52 -7.42
N GLN A 84 -3.12 -14.89 -6.14
CA GLN A 84 -4.10 -14.69 -5.07
C GLN A 84 -4.42 -13.21 -4.81
N THR A 85 -3.58 -12.30 -5.30
CA THR A 85 -3.79 -10.86 -5.12
C THR A 85 -4.81 -10.28 -6.09
N TYR A 86 -5.11 -10.96 -7.20
CA TYR A 86 -5.93 -10.42 -8.29
C TYR A 86 -7.40 -10.27 -7.94
N ASP A 87 -7.92 -11.19 -7.11
CA ASP A 87 -9.34 -11.24 -6.76
C ASP A 87 -9.72 -10.23 -5.66
N ASN A 88 -8.73 -9.69 -4.93
CA ASN A 88 -8.96 -8.83 -3.78
C ASN A 88 -8.74 -7.34 -4.10
N LEU A 89 -9.73 -6.73 -4.75
CA LEU A 89 -9.71 -5.30 -5.11
C LEU A 89 -9.60 -4.37 -3.89
N TRP A 90 -10.20 -4.74 -2.76
CA TRP A 90 -10.15 -3.95 -1.53
C TRP A 90 -8.73 -3.86 -0.96
N ALA A 91 -7.99 -4.97 -1.00
CA ALA A 91 -6.58 -5.00 -0.62
C ALA A 91 -5.70 -4.14 -1.54
N GLN A 92 -6.01 -4.09 -2.85
CA GLN A 92 -5.31 -3.23 -3.80
C GLN A 92 -5.64 -1.74 -3.58
N GLY A 93 -6.90 -1.42 -3.26
CA GLY A 93 -7.30 -0.09 -2.82
C GLY A 93 -6.62 0.35 -1.52
N ALA A 94 -6.52 -0.56 -0.55
CA ALA A 94 -5.79 -0.31 0.68
C ALA A 94 -4.28 -0.09 0.42
N ALA A 95 -3.66 -0.87 -0.46
CA ALA A 95 -2.26 -0.69 -0.84
C ALA A 95 -1.99 0.70 -1.45
N LEU A 96 -2.88 1.17 -2.34
CA LEU A 96 -2.78 2.53 -2.89
C LEU A 96 -2.82 3.61 -1.80
N LEU A 97 -3.74 3.48 -0.85
CA LEU A 97 -3.86 4.40 0.29
C LEU A 97 -2.64 4.33 1.22
N ILE A 98 -2.07 3.14 1.43
CA ILE A 98 -0.85 2.97 2.24
C ILE A 98 0.37 3.58 1.55
N ALA A 99 0.47 3.49 0.21
CA ALA A 99 1.50 4.19 -0.54
C ALA A 99 1.35 5.72 -0.40
N ALA A 100 0.11 6.24 -0.45
CA ALA A 100 -0.18 7.65 -0.17
C ALA A 100 0.15 8.06 1.28
N ALA A 101 -0.11 7.19 2.25
CA ALA A 101 0.27 7.40 3.64
C ALA A 101 1.80 7.47 3.80
N THR A 102 2.54 6.60 3.10
CA THR A 102 4.02 6.58 3.11
C THR A 102 4.58 7.85 2.49
N TYR A 103 3.99 8.34 1.39
CA TYR A 103 4.33 9.65 0.81
C TYR A 103 4.20 10.79 1.83
N LYS A 104 3.09 10.81 2.57
CA LYS A 104 2.82 11.85 3.58
C LYS A 104 3.71 11.73 4.81
N LEU A 105 4.06 10.50 5.19
CA LEU A 105 5.02 10.25 6.26
C LEU A 105 6.39 10.82 5.90
N VAL A 106 6.89 10.57 4.68
CA VAL A 106 8.16 11.17 4.20
C VAL A 106 8.04 12.69 4.18
N TYR A 107 6.98 13.24 3.58
CA TYR A 107 6.76 14.68 3.55
C TYR A 107 6.80 15.32 4.95
N SER A 108 6.15 14.70 5.94
CA SER A 108 6.08 15.20 7.32
C SER A 108 7.44 15.31 8.01
N ALA A 109 8.37 14.41 7.67
CA ALA A 109 9.70 14.39 8.25
C ALA A 109 10.57 15.55 7.75
N TYR A 110 10.27 16.12 6.57
CA TYR A 110 11.12 17.12 5.91
C TYR A 110 10.46 18.50 5.74
N VAL A 111 9.13 18.58 5.87
CA VAL A 111 8.39 19.85 5.96
C VAL A 111 7.67 19.93 7.31
N PRO A 112 8.42 20.01 8.42
CA PRO A 112 7.89 19.94 9.79
C PRO A 112 7.00 21.13 10.15
N VAL A 113 7.03 22.19 9.33
CA VAL A 113 6.20 23.39 9.52
C VAL A 113 4.72 23.08 9.29
N THR A 114 4.39 22.02 8.53
CA THR A 114 3.01 21.69 8.21
C THR A 114 2.53 20.44 8.95
N ARG A 115 1.53 20.61 9.82
CA ARG A 115 0.86 19.49 10.54
C ARG A 115 -0.01 18.61 9.63
N SER A 116 -0.07 18.94 8.33
CA SER A 116 -0.81 18.19 7.32
C SER A 116 -0.25 16.79 7.08
N GLY A 117 1.06 16.60 7.25
CA GLY A 117 1.71 15.31 7.05
C GLY A 117 1.19 14.22 8.00
N PRO A 118 1.32 14.40 9.33
CA PRO A 118 0.81 13.45 10.34
C PRO A 118 -0.69 13.19 10.24
N PHE A 119 -1.49 14.24 9.97
CA PHE A 119 -2.93 14.09 9.76
C PHE A 119 -3.22 13.21 8.55
N MET A 120 -2.64 13.53 7.39
CA MET A 120 -2.95 12.82 6.13
C MET A 120 -2.44 11.39 6.13
N SER A 121 -1.31 11.10 6.78
CA SER A 121 -0.84 9.71 6.92
C SER A 121 -1.81 8.86 7.75
N ALA A 122 -2.29 9.38 8.88
CA ALA A 122 -3.27 8.66 9.70
C ALA A 122 -4.60 8.53 8.97
N PHE A 123 -5.05 9.60 8.32
CA PHE A 123 -6.25 9.60 7.49
C PHE A 123 -6.22 8.49 6.44
N PHE A 124 -5.14 8.40 5.65
CA PHE A 124 -5.05 7.38 4.61
C PHE A 124 -4.97 5.95 5.15
N ILE A 125 -4.33 5.71 6.30
CA ILE A 125 -4.30 4.37 6.92
C ILE A 125 -5.66 4.01 7.50
N SER A 126 -6.37 4.95 8.13
CA SER A 126 -7.75 4.71 8.57
C SER A 126 -8.65 4.38 7.39
N CYS A 127 -8.54 5.09 6.27
CA CYS A 127 -9.25 4.73 5.04
C CYS A 127 -8.84 3.35 4.51
N ALA A 128 -7.54 3.02 4.52
CA ALA A 128 -7.05 1.70 4.12
C ALA A 128 -7.60 0.60 5.03
N GLY A 129 -7.65 0.82 6.35
CA GLY A 129 -8.25 -0.06 7.34
C GLY A 129 -9.77 -0.23 7.14
N LEU A 130 -10.47 0.83 6.75
CA LEU A 130 -11.90 0.74 6.42
C LEU A 130 -12.13 -0.16 5.20
N LEU A 131 -11.33 -0.03 4.13
CA LEU A 131 -11.40 -0.89 2.95
C LEU A 131 -10.92 -2.32 3.24
N PHE A 132 -9.80 -2.46 3.95
CA PHE A 132 -9.16 -3.72 4.29
C PHE A 132 -8.73 -3.68 5.75
N PHE A 133 -9.58 -4.22 6.63
CA PHE A 133 -9.41 -4.18 8.09
C PHE A 133 -7.98 -4.44 8.59
N PRO A 134 -7.27 -5.47 8.07
CA PRO A 134 -5.93 -5.76 8.56
C PRO A 134 -4.93 -4.59 8.40
N ALA A 135 -5.16 -3.65 7.47
CA ALA A 135 -4.33 -2.45 7.35
C ALA A 135 -4.26 -1.60 8.63
N PHE A 136 -5.22 -1.72 9.57
CA PHE A 136 -5.13 -1.06 10.88
C PHE A 136 -3.89 -1.49 11.69
N PHE A 137 -3.35 -2.69 11.51
CA PHE A 137 -2.12 -3.11 12.21
C PHE A 137 -0.90 -2.26 11.82
N LEU A 138 -0.93 -1.60 10.67
CA LEU A 138 0.15 -0.73 10.20
C LEU A 138 0.26 0.58 11.00
N TYR A 139 -0.72 0.89 11.86
CA TYR A 139 -0.61 2.01 12.79
C TYR A 139 0.61 1.89 13.71
N ILE A 140 0.97 0.65 14.12
CA ILE A 140 2.12 0.41 14.99
C ILE A 140 3.45 0.79 14.31
N PRO A 141 3.85 0.19 13.16
CA PRO A 141 5.10 0.56 12.50
C PRO A 141 5.11 2.01 12.01
N LEU A 142 3.94 2.58 11.70
CA LEU A 142 3.83 3.98 11.32
C LEU A 142 4.09 4.92 12.51
N LEU A 143 3.54 4.66 13.69
CA LEU A 143 3.79 5.45 14.89
C LEU A 143 5.27 5.40 15.29
N ILE A 144 5.87 4.21 15.25
CA ILE A 144 7.33 4.02 15.45
C ILE A 144 8.12 4.87 14.43
N SER A 145 7.69 4.87 13.18
CA SER A 145 8.33 5.64 12.11
C SER A 145 8.19 7.15 12.32
N PHE A 146 7.03 7.62 12.76
CA PHE A 146 6.81 9.03 13.08
C PHE A 146 7.73 9.52 14.20
N ILE A 147 7.81 8.76 15.29
CA ILE A 147 8.69 9.07 16.43
C ILE A 147 10.17 9.10 16.00
N ARG A 148 10.57 8.24 15.06
CA ARG A 148 11.96 8.16 14.57
C ARG A 148 12.32 9.21 13.52
N MET A 149 11.39 9.57 12.64
CA MET A 149 11.67 10.46 11.52
C MET A 149 11.56 11.95 11.87
N ALA A 150 10.64 12.33 12.76
CA ALA A 150 10.37 13.72 13.09
C ALA A 150 10.56 14.01 14.59
N LYS A 151 10.91 15.25 14.94
CA LYS A 151 10.73 15.74 16.31
C LYS A 151 9.23 15.90 16.53
N VAL A 152 8.61 14.91 17.17
CA VAL A 152 7.17 14.90 17.42
C VAL A 152 6.81 15.93 18.47
N SER A 153 5.98 16.92 18.11
CA SER A 153 5.33 17.80 19.08
C SER A 153 3.98 17.22 19.50
N GLY A 154 3.47 17.60 20.68
CA GLY A 154 2.12 17.20 21.10
C GLY A 154 1.02 17.63 20.11
N LYS A 155 1.25 18.69 19.34
CA LYS A 155 0.34 19.14 18.28
C LYS A 155 0.32 18.20 17.07
N ASP A 156 1.43 17.51 16.81
CA ASP A 156 1.50 16.51 15.74
C ASP A 156 0.78 15.22 16.14
N LEU A 157 0.83 14.84 17.42
CA LEU A 157 0.03 13.75 17.97
C LEU A 157 -1.47 14.04 17.88
N LEU A 158 -1.90 15.28 18.17
CA LEU A 158 -3.29 15.70 17.99
C LEU A 158 -3.71 15.67 16.52
N ALA A 159 -2.85 16.17 15.61
CA ALA A 159 -3.12 16.10 14.17
C ALA A 159 -3.23 14.65 13.68
N PHE A 160 -2.37 13.76 14.18
CA PHE A 160 -2.41 12.33 13.91
C PHE A 160 -3.71 11.68 14.39
N ALA A 161 -4.12 11.95 15.65
CA ALA A 161 -5.38 11.46 16.20
C ALA A 161 -6.59 11.97 15.41
N GLY A 162 -6.59 13.25 14.99
CA GLY A 162 -7.62 13.80 14.13
C GLY A 162 -7.69 13.12 12.76
N GLY A 163 -6.54 12.79 12.18
CA GLY A 163 -6.46 12.01 10.93
C GLY A 163 -7.02 10.60 11.10
N MET A 164 -6.74 9.93 12.22
CA MET A 164 -7.26 8.60 12.52
C MET A 164 -8.79 8.60 12.70
N LEU A 165 -9.32 9.57 13.46
CA LEU A 165 -10.73 9.65 13.81
C LEU A 165 -11.62 10.13 12.66
N SER A 166 -11.12 10.98 11.77
CA SER A 166 -11.95 11.61 10.73
C SER A 166 -12.59 10.60 9.76
N PRO A 167 -11.92 9.58 9.21
CA PRO A 167 -12.57 8.57 8.38
C PRO A 167 -13.61 7.73 9.15
N LEU A 168 -13.34 7.43 10.42
CA LEU A 168 -14.25 6.65 11.27
C LEU A 168 -15.53 7.45 11.58
N PHE A 169 -15.37 8.74 11.89
CA PHE A 169 -16.47 9.66 12.09
C PHE A 169 -17.29 9.85 10.81
N LEU A 170 -16.64 10.12 9.67
CA LEU A 170 -17.33 10.26 8.39
C LEU A 170 -18.13 9.01 8.02
N THR A 171 -17.56 7.83 8.24
CA THR A 171 -18.25 6.55 7.99
C THR A 171 -19.46 6.39 8.91
N SER A 172 -19.31 6.67 10.20
CA SER A 172 -20.39 6.56 11.18
C SER A 172 -21.50 7.59 10.92
N ALA A 173 -21.13 8.82 10.58
CA ALA A 173 -22.07 9.89 10.26
C ALA A 173 -22.86 9.55 8.99
N LEU A 174 -22.21 9.03 7.96
CA LEU A 174 -22.87 8.65 6.72
C LEU A 174 -23.84 7.49 6.93
N LEU A 175 -23.44 6.45 7.69
CA LEU A 175 -24.33 5.35 8.07
C LEU A 175 -25.55 5.85 8.86
N TRP A 176 -25.34 6.78 9.79
CA TRP A 176 -26.43 7.43 10.53
C TRP A 176 -27.39 8.19 9.61
N PHE A 177 -26.87 8.99 8.66
CA PHE A 177 -27.70 9.70 7.67
C PHE A 177 -28.51 8.76 6.77
N MET A 178 -27.96 7.59 6.46
CA MET A 178 -28.65 6.55 5.68
C MET A 178 -29.62 5.71 6.52
N LYS A 179 -29.85 6.05 7.79
CA LYS A 179 -30.70 5.31 8.74
C LYS A 179 -30.26 3.86 8.94
N HIS A 180 -28.96 3.59 8.82
CA HIS A 180 -28.38 2.29 9.16
C HIS A 180 -27.93 2.25 10.62
N ASP A 181 -27.99 1.06 11.22
CA ASP A 181 -27.51 0.84 12.57
C ASP A 181 -25.96 0.87 12.61
N VAL A 182 -25.44 1.97 13.15
CA VAL A 182 -24.01 2.22 13.31
C VAL A 182 -23.38 1.21 14.28
N ALA A 183 -24.09 0.84 15.34
CA ALA A 183 -23.57 -0.09 16.35
C ALA A 183 -23.43 -1.50 15.77
N LEU A 184 -24.42 -1.92 14.98
CA LEU A 184 -24.38 -3.20 14.27
C LEU A 184 -23.27 -3.25 13.22
N PHE A 185 -23.03 -2.17 12.48
CA PHE A 185 -21.91 -2.08 11.53
C PHE A 185 -20.56 -2.27 12.22
N TRP A 186 -20.31 -1.55 13.33
CA TRP A 186 -19.05 -1.68 14.07
C TRP A 186 -18.93 -3.03 14.79
N GLY A 187 -20.05 -3.57 15.29
CA GLY A 187 -20.13 -4.92 15.86
C GLY A 187 -19.68 -5.98 14.87
N HIS A 188 -20.24 -6.00 13.66
CA HIS A 188 -19.81 -6.95 12.62
C HIS A 188 -18.37 -6.73 12.16
N ARG A 189 -17.87 -5.48 12.11
CA ARG A 189 -16.46 -5.22 11.79
C ARG A 189 -15.51 -5.75 12.87
N LEU A 190 -15.90 -5.67 14.14
CA LEU A 190 -15.14 -6.22 15.27
C LEU A 190 -15.25 -7.76 15.33
N GLU A 191 -16.41 -8.33 15.02
CA GLU A 191 -16.57 -9.79 14.95
C GLU A 191 -15.77 -10.40 13.79
N ASN A 192 -15.68 -9.67 12.67
CA ASN A 192 -14.86 -10.07 11.52
C ASN A 192 -13.35 -9.94 11.76
N PHE A 193 -12.92 -9.42 12.91
CA PHE A 193 -11.55 -9.61 13.40
C PHE A 193 -11.18 -11.11 13.49
N LYS A 194 -12.18 -11.97 13.70
CA LYS A 194 -12.02 -13.42 13.86
C LYS A 194 -12.29 -14.22 12.59
N GLN A 195 -12.79 -13.60 11.51
CA GLN A 195 -13.24 -14.32 10.32
C GLN A 195 -12.29 -14.19 9.13
N ILE A 196 -12.16 -15.29 8.38
CA ILE A 196 -11.23 -15.50 7.25
C ILE A 196 -11.60 -14.64 6.01
N TYR A 197 -12.79 -14.03 5.97
CA TYR A 197 -13.29 -13.26 4.81
C TYR A 197 -13.83 -11.87 5.22
N PRO A 198 -12.97 -10.85 5.33
CA PRO A 198 -13.38 -9.48 5.66
C PRO A 198 -14.32 -8.83 4.62
N ALA A 199 -14.45 -9.43 3.43
CA ALA A 199 -15.34 -8.99 2.36
C ALA A 199 -16.83 -9.25 2.65
N LYS A 200 -17.19 -10.27 3.45
CA LYS A 200 -18.60 -10.60 3.73
C LYS A 200 -19.37 -9.49 4.45
N THR A 201 -18.70 -8.69 5.28
CA THR A 201 -19.31 -7.49 5.91
C THR A 201 -19.66 -6.38 4.92
N LEU A 202 -18.91 -6.28 3.82
CA LEU A 202 -19.12 -5.26 2.78
C LEU A 202 -20.11 -5.74 1.72
N GLU A 203 -20.27 -7.06 1.56
CA GLU A 203 -21.28 -7.68 0.68
C GLU A 203 -22.67 -7.76 1.32
N ALA A 204 -22.75 -7.86 2.66
CA ALA A 204 -24.01 -7.95 3.41
C ALA A 204 -24.84 -6.66 3.42
N PHE A 205 -24.23 -5.53 3.07
CA PHE A 205 -24.92 -4.27 2.87
C PHE A 205 -24.58 -3.77 1.48
N SER A 206 -25.54 -3.22 0.73
CA SER A 206 -25.34 -2.59 -0.58
C SER A 206 -24.53 -1.27 -0.53
N ILE A 207 -23.54 -1.21 0.37
CA ILE A 207 -22.56 -0.16 0.73
C ILE A 207 -21.70 0.33 -0.45
N SER A 208 -21.79 -0.34 -1.60
CA SER A 208 -21.11 0.08 -2.84
C SER A 208 -21.34 1.56 -3.17
N GLY A 209 -22.52 2.14 -2.89
CA GLY A 209 -22.81 3.57 -3.09
C GLY A 209 -22.25 4.48 -1.98
N THR A 210 -22.29 4.02 -0.74
CA THR A 210 -21.89 4.75 0.47
C THR A 210 -20.37 4.98 0.53
N VAL A 211 -19.59 3.96 0.19
CA VAL A 211 -18.12 4.03 0.09
C VAL A 211 -17.70 4.79 -1.16
N MET A 212 -18.45 4.71 -2.25
CA MET A 212 -18.21 5.50 -3.45
C MET A 212 -18.43 7.01 -3.21
N VAL A 213 -19.44 7.41 -2.42
CA VAL A 213 -19.63 8.81 -1.97
C VAL A 213 -18.52 9.28 -1.03
N ALA A 214 -17.99 8.41 -0.16
CA ALA A 214 -16.80 8.71 0.64
C ALA A 214 -15.52 8.82 -0.22
N LEU A 215 -15.43 8.06 -1.31
CA LEU A 215 -14.36 8.11 -2.31
C LEU A 215 -14.46 9.37 -3.20
N ILE A 216 -15.68 9.86 -3.47
CA ILE A 216 -15.93 11.15 -4.14
C ILE A 216 -15.60 12.32 -3.19
N ALA A 217 -15.94 12.24 -1.90
CA ALA A 217 -15.54 13.22 -0.90
C ALA A 217 -14.01 13.27 -0.69
N LEU A 218 -13.34 12.11 -0.76
CA LEU A 218 -11.87 11.99 -0.82
C LEU A 218 -11.29 12.68 -2.07
N LEU A 219 -11.90 12.47 -3.25
CA LEU A 219 -11.48 13.08 -4.52
C LEU A 219 -11.64 14.62 -4.53
N VAL A 220 -12.72 15.16 -3.94
CA VAL A 220 -12.94 16.61 -3.77
C VAL A 220 -11.91 17.22 -2.79
N MET A 221 -11.53 16.50 -1.73
CA MET A 221 -10.48 16.94 -0.79
C MET A 221 -9.06 16.82 -1.37
N LEU A 222 -8.79 15.82 -2.21
CA LEU A 222 -7.54 15.73 -2.99
C LEU A 222 -7.42 16.90 -4.00
N SER A 223 -8.54 17.38 -4.56
CA SER A 223 -8.56 18.57 -5.43
C SER A 223 -8.17 19.86 -4.69
N LEU A 224 -8.54 20.00 -3.42
CA LEU A 224 -8.10 21.10 -2.53
C LEU A 224 -6.62 20.98 -2.15
N PHE A 225 -6.09 19.75 -2.08
CA PHE A 225 -4.67 19.47 -1.81
C PHE A 225 -3.75 19.87 -2.99
N ILE A 226 -4.23 19.72 -4.23
CA ILE A 226 -3.52 20.16 -5.46
C ILE A 226 -3.27 21.67 -5.48
N ARG A 227 -4.11 22.49 -4.83
CA ARG A 227 -3.90 23.95 -4.71
C ARG A 227 -2.92 24.37 -3.61
N LEU A 228 -2.61 23.50 -2.65
CA LEU A 228 -1.75 23.79 -1.49
C LEU A 228 -0.29 23.29 -1.65
N VAL A 229 -0.01 22.38 -2.61
CA VAL A 229 1.33 21.82 -2.91
C VAL A 229 2.21 22.77 -3.75
N ARG A 230 1.73 23.97 -4.09
CA ARG A 230 2.50 25.01 -4.80
C ARG A 230 3.55 25.66 -3.86
N ARG A 231 4.53 24.89 -3.41
CA ARG A 231 5.80 25.44 -2.89
C ARG A 231 6.95 24.46 -3.12
N ASP A 232 7.87 24.91 -3.95
CA ASP A 232 9.10 24.25 -4.35
C ASP A 232 10.11 24.22 -3.22
N THR A 233 10.41 23.03 -2.70
CA THR A 233 11.72 22.72 -2.11
C THR A 233 11.97 21.22 -2.26
N THR A 234 13.01 20.86 -3.02
CA THR A 234 13.63 19.53 -2.99
C THR A 234 14.47 19.48 -1.72
N THR A 235 14.08 18.66 -0.75
CA THR A 235 14.81 18.50 0.52
C THR A 235 15.47 17.13 0.58
N THR A 236 16.76 17.10 0.93
CA THR A 236 17.54 15.87 1.02
C THR A 236 17.13 15.07 2.26
N VAL A 237 16.65 13.85 2.04
CA VAL A 237 16.13 12.95 3.08
C VAL A 237 17.26 12.28 3.87
N ASN A 238 17.07 12.08 5.18
CA ASN A 238 17.87 11.14 5.98
C ASN A 238 17.48 9.70 5.62
N VAL A 239 18.00 9.24 4.49
CA VAL A 239 17.67 7.99 3.82
C VAL A 239 17.79 6.75 4.75
N SER A 240 18.71 6.76 5.72
CA SER A 240 18.89 5.66 6.69
C SER A 240 17.67 5.46 7.61
N ARG A 241 17.06 6.55 8.09
CA ARG A 241 15.86 6.49 8.95
C ARG A 241 14.65 6.02 8.16
N PHE A 242 14.55 6.46 6.90
CA PHE A 242 13.51 6.00 5.98
C PHE A 242 13.57 4.49 5.74
N TYR A 243 14.75 3.94 5.40
CA TYR A 243 14.90 2.50 5.21
C TYR A 243 14.65 1.69 6.49
N SER A 244 15.06 2.22 7.65
CA SER A 244 14.74 1.56 8.93
C SER A 244 13.23 1.50 9.18
N SER A 245 12.48 2.53 8.82
CA SER A 245 11.01 2.50 8.89
C SER A 245 10.39 1.53 7.90
N MET A 246 10.86 1.50 6.65
CA MET A 246 10.39 0.51 5.66
C MET A 246 10.66 -0.93 6.13
N PHE A 247 11.77 -1.17 6.81
CA PHE A 247 12.06 -2.46 7.44
C PHE A 247 11.03 -2.82 8.52
N TRP A 248 10.64 -1.89 9.40
CA TRP A 248 9.58 -2.14 10.39
C TRP A 248 8.23 -2.43 9.74
N PHE A 249 7.90 -1.76 8.63
CA PHE A 249 6.69 -2.05 7.87
C PHE A 249 6.67 -3.49 7.35
N VAL A 250 7.80 -3.98 6.83
CA VAL A 250 7.91 -5.38 6.40
C VAL A 250 7.81 -6.32 7.60
N LEU A 251 8.59 -6.10 8.65
CA LEU A 251 8.63 -7.00 9.81
C LEU A 251 7.23 -7.16 10.43
N PHE A 252 6.50 -6.06 10.60
CA PHE A 252 5.12 -6.09 11.09
C PHE A 252 4.17 -6.75 10.09
N SER A 253 4.32 -6.50 8.79
CA SER A 253 3.49 -7.17 7.77
C SER A 253 3.70 -8.68 7.80
N CYS A 254 4.96 -9.15 7.86
CA CYS A 254 5.27 -10.57 7.99
C CYS A 254 4.70 -11.17 9.28
N LEU A 255 4.82 -10.45 10.40
CA LEU A 255 4.26 -10.91 11.68
C LEU A 255 2.74 -11.05 11.60
N VAL A 256 2.03 -10.08 11.00
CA VAL A 256 0.58 -10.16 10.79
C VAL A 256 0.20 -11.29 9.85
N MET A 257 0.98 -11.54 8.79
CA MET A 257 0.73 -12.67 7.88
C MET A 257 0.92 -14.02 8.57
N LEU A 258 1.89 -14.14 9.50
CA LEU A 258 2.14 -15.36 10.26
C LEU A 258 1.09 -15.59 11.36
N THR A 259 0.70 -14.53 12.08
CA THR A 259 -0.27 -14.64 13.17
C THR A 259 -1.71 -14.72 12.67
N TYR A 260 -2.01 -14.13 11.51
CA TYR A 260 -3.33 -14.12 10.88
C TYR A 260 -3.24 -14.61 9.43
N THR A 261 -3.08 -15.93 9.26
CA THR A 261 -2.93 -16.58 7.95
C THR A 261 -4.07 -16.29 6.96
N GLY A 262 -5.29 -16.08 7.46
CA GLY A 262 -6.45 -15.69 6.64
C GLY A 262 -6.31 -14.32 5.97
N PHE A 263 -5.46 -13.43 6.49
CA PHE A 263 -5.21 -12.11 5.90
C PHE A 263 -3.96 -12.07 5.02
N ALA A 264 -3.21 -13.18 4.92
CA ALA A 264 -1.92 -13.22 4.26
C ALA A 264 -2.00 -12.76 2.80
N TYR A 265 -2.98 -13.25 2.04
CA TYR A 265 -3.13 -12.91 0.62
C TYR A 265 -3.41 -11.41 0.38
N GLY A 266 -4.24 -10.78 1.21
CA GLY A 266 -4.52 -9.34 1.11
C GLY A 266 -3.36 -8.45 1.57
N TYR A 267 -2.43 -9.00 2.36
CA TYR A 267 -1.24 -8.28 2.83
C TYR A 267 -0.10 -8.23 1.81
N ILE A 268 -0.07 -9.15 0.83
CA ILE A 268 0.95 -9.17 -0.23
C ILE A 268 1.09 -7.81 -0.92
N PRO A 269 0.04 -7.18 -1.51
CA PRO A 269 0.19 -5.91 -2.21
C PRO A 269 0.65 -4.75 -1.31
N ILE A 270 0.39 -4.85 0.00
CA ILE A 270 0.81 -3.88 1.01
C ILE A 270 2.29 -4.07 1.34
N MET A 271 2.72 -5.32 1.60
CA MET A 271 4.10 -5.67 1.91
C MET A 271 5.04 -5.36 0.73
N MET A 272 4.56 -5.48 -0.51
CA MET A 272 5.36 -5.19 -1.70
C MET A 272 5.73 -3.70 -1.85
N ILE A 273 5.06 -2.79 -1.14
CA ILE A 273 5.41 -1.37 -1.12
C ILE A 273 6.83 -1.15 -0.54
N PRO A 274 7.11 -1.46 0.74
CA PRO A 274 8.45 -1.31 1.30
C PRO A 274 9.48 -2.27 0.66
N VAL A 275 9.06 -3.47 0.23
CA VAL A 275 9.95 -4.43 -0.45
C VAL A 275 10.46 -3.87 -1.77
N SER A 276 9.59 -3.34 -2.63
CA SER A 276 10.01 -2.77 -3.92
C SER A 276 10.99 -1.60 -3.76
N LEU A 277 10.79 -0.74 -2.74
CA LEU A 277 11.73 0.32 -2.36
C LEU A 277 13.10 -0.23 -1.95
N LEU A 278 13.12 -1.23 -1.05
CA LEU A 278 14.35 -1.84 -0.53
C LEU A 278 15.13 -2.63 -1.59
N ILE A 279 14.43 -3.26 -2.53
CA ILE A 279 15.06 -4.00 -3.62
C ILE A 279 15.65 -3.05 -4.65
N THR A 280 14.92 -2.00 -5.01
CA THR A 280 15.41 -0.99 -5.96
C THR A 280 16.63 -0.23 -5.41
N SER A 281 16.74 -0.06 -4.08
CA SER A 281 17.90 0.57 -3.44
C SER A 281 19.19 -0.24 -3.55
N LEU A 282 19.09 -1.57 -3.65
CA LEU A 282 20.25 -2.44 -3.85
C LEU A 282 20.87 -2.28 -5.23
N PHE A 283 20.04 -2.10 -6.27
CA PHE A 283 20.51 -1.91 -7.64
C PHE A 283 21.15 -0.54 -7.89
N THR A 284 20.94 0.43 -6.99
CA THR A 284 21.38 1.83 -7.16
C THR A 284 22.54 2.23 -6.25
N GLY A 285 23.13 1.29 -5.50
CA GLY A 285 24.45 1.44 -4.87
C GLY A 285 24.49 1.78 -3.37
N LYS A 286 23.37 2.10 -2.72
CA LYS A 286 23.32 2.24 -1.24
C LYS A 286 23.01 0.88 -0.61
N ARG A 287 24.07 0.12 -0.29
CA ARG A 287 23.96 -1.21 0.35
C ARG A 287 23.49 -1.09 1.80
N PHE A 288 22.18 -1.19 2.04
CA PHE A 288 21.66 -1.47 3.37
C PHE A 288 21.75 -2.98 3.61
N PHE A 289 22.43 -3.43 4.66
CA PHE A 289 22.61 -4.87 4.93
C PHE A 289 21.26 -5.61 5.05
N GLY A 290 20.25 -4.94 5.62
CA GLY A 290 18.90 -5.50 5.74
C GLY A 290 18.17 -5.72 4.41
N SER A 291 18.50 -4.99 3.33
CA SER A 291 17.88 -5.25 2.03
C SER A 291 18.48 -6.49 1.35
N VAL A 292 19.76 -6.80 1.57
CA VAL A 292 20.40 -8.04 1.07
C VAL A 292 19.75 -9.25 1.72
N LEU A 293 19.55 -9.20 3.04
CA LEU A 293 18.89 -10.25 3.81
C LEU A 293 17.41 -10.44 3.42
N MET A 294 16.76 -9.35 3.02
CA MET A 294 15.39 -9.36 2.50
C MET A 294 15.29 -9.93 1.09
N ILE A 295 16.23 -9.62 0.19
CA ILE A 295 16.29 -10.24 -1.14
C ILE A 295 16.57 -11.73 -1.01
N SER A 296 17.53 -12.14 -0.17
CA SER A 296 17.80 -13.56 0.02
C SER A 296 16.58 -14.27 0.61
N LEU A 297 15.89 -13.68 1.60
CA LEU A 297 14.63 -14.23 2.11
C LEU A 297 13.52 -14.27 1.06
N LEU A 298 13.39 -13.26 0.20
CA LEU A 298 12.34 -13.20 -0.81
C LEU A 298 12.63 -14.14 -1.98
N ILE A 299 13.89 -14.28 -2.40
CA ILE A 299 14.35 -15.27 -3.36
C ILE A 299 14.14 -16.68 -2.79
N ILE A 300 14.54 -16.92 -1.54
CA ILE A 300 14.33 -18.22 -0.89
C ILE A 300 12.84 -18.51 -0.73
N ALA A 301 12.01 -17.55 -0.28
CA ALA A 301 10.58 -17.75 -0.11
C ALA A 301 9.85 -17.94 -1.44
N SER A 302 10.22 -17.21 -2.49
CA SER A 302 9.65 -17.38 -3.83
C SER A 302 10.11 -18.69 -4.48
N LEU A 303 11.38 -19.09 -4.34
CA LEU A 303 11.86 -20.40 -4.75
C LEU A 303 11.19 -21.53 -3.98
N VAL A 304 11.05 -21.42 -2.66
CA VAL A 304 10.36 -22.42 -1.83
C VAL A 304 8.89 -22.50 -2.23
N TYR A 305 8.21 -21.39 -2.45
CA TYR A 305 6.83 -21.39 -2.95
C TYR A 305 6.72 -22.05 -4.32
N TYR A 306 7.59 -21.71 -5.28
CA TYR A 306 7.57 -22.27 -6.62
C TYR A 306 7.97 -23.75 -6.65
N VAL A 307 8.98 -24.15 -5.88
CA VAL A 307 9.41 -25.54 -5.73
C VAL A 307 8.33 -26.36 -5.03
N CYS A 308 7.71 -25.85 -3.97
CA CYS A 308 6.58 -26.52 -3.34
C CYS A 308 5.39 -26.66 -4.29
N ARG A 309 5.12 -25.69 -5.16
CA ARG A 309 3.98 -25.78 -6.09
C ARG A 309 4.24 -26.61 -7.34
N VAL A 310 5.50 -26.69 -7.78
CA VAL A 310 5.91 -27.41 -9.00
C VAL A 310 6.35 -28.84 -8.69
N PHE A 311 6.94 -29.09 -7.51
CA PHE A 311 7.50 -30.40 -7.14
C PHE A 311 6.72 -31.13 -6.02
N LEU A 312 5.90 -30.43 -5.21
CA LEU A 312 5.03 -31.06 -4.22
C LEU A 312 3.57 -30.92 -4.66
N PHE A 313 3.06 -31.99 -5.29
CA PHE A 313 1.72 -32.26 -5.84
C PHE A 313 1.50 -31.98 -7.34
N PRO A 314 1.67 -33.01 -8.19
CA PRO A 314 0.54 -33.46 -9.00
C PRO A 314 -0.54 -34.04 -8.07
N TYR A 315 -1.82 -33.91 -8.45
CA TYR A 315 -3.05 -34.28 -7.73
C TYR A 315 -3.67 -33.19 -6.86
#